data_AF-A0A413FWV7-F1
#
_entry.id   AF-A0A413FWV7-F1
#
_cell.length_a   1.000
_cell.length_b   1.000
_cell.length_c   1.000
_cell.angle_alpha   90.00
_cell.angle_beta   90.00
_cell.angle_gamma   90.00
#
_symmetry.space_group_name_H-M   'P 1'
#
loop_
_entity.id
_entity.type
_entity.pdbx_description
1 polymer ?
#
loop_
_entity_poly.entity_id
_entity_poly.type
_entity_poly.pdbx_seq_one_letter_code
_entity_poly.pdbx_strand_id
1 'polypeptide(L)'
;MENSLVGTPFESFLEMQRSIKAGEVRVIFSSYARSRMNDAACYLSKNARLLMFLPYLCSIGFLSVAIFVLKLSWVYISFFLLSIIVTVFYHEGLISLSVVLVLSSICLFVSAPNWMLCMFISVLGAMIGVNVWWSKVRKILYSSVLFDANLLQELFESGVLALKDPQGNFIMRHIESVR
;
A
#
# COMPACT_ATOMS: atom_id res chain seq x y z
N MET A 1 -12.12 26.45 12.75
CA MET A 1 -12.09 25.21 11.92
C MET A 1 -13.14 25.41 10.85
N GLU A 2 -12.71 25.71 9.62
CA GLU A 2 -13.61 25.74 8.47
C GLU A 2 -14.28 24.38 8.31
N ASN A 3 -15.58 24.37 8.05
CA ASN A 3 -16.35 23.15 7.81
C ASN A 3 -15.73 22.41 6.61
N SER A 4 -14.98 21.36 6.89
CA SER A 4 -14.34 20.47 5.91
C SER A 4 -15.34 19.76 4.98
N LEU A 5 -16.63 19.88 5.29
CA LEU A 5 -17.77 19.42 4.51
C LEU A 5 -18.31 20.46 3.51
N VAL A 6 -17.81 21.70 3.50
CA VAL A 6 -18.21 22.72 2.51
C VAL A 6 -17.90 22.19 1.11
N GLY A 7 -18.91 22.19 0.23
CA GLY A 7 -18.84 21.62 -1.11
C GLY A 7 -19.18 20.12 -1.21
N THR A 8 -19.45 19.46 -0.09
CA THR A 8 -19.97 18.08 -0.05
C THR A 8 -21.49 18.08 0.19
N PRO A 9 -22.23 17.01 -0.17
CA PRO A 9 -23.67 16.94 0.05
C PRO A 9 -24.06 16.61 1.50
N PHE A 10 -23.12 16.60 2.45
CA PHE A 10 -23.35 16.16 3.83
C PHE A 10 -23.36 17.34 4.80
N GLU A 11 -24.29 17.32 5.74
CA GLU A 11 -24.37 18.30 6.84
C GLU A 11 -23.44 17.93 8.00
N SER A 12 -23.10 16.65 8.15
CA SER A 12 -22.19 16.18 9.20
C SER A 12 -21.39 14.93 8.80
N PHE A 13 -20.26 14.69 9.48
CA PHE A 13 -19.48 13.45 9.32
C PHE A 13 -20.25 12.20 9.79
N LEU A 14 -21.21 12.38 10.70
CA LEU A 14 -22.07 11.30 11.17
C LEU A 14 -23.10 10.88 10.12
N GLU A 15 -23.65 11.86 9.39
CA GLU A 15 -24.46 11.62 8.20
C GLU A 15 -23.66 10.94 7.09
N MET A 16 -22.47 11.46 6.79
CA MET A 16 -21.53 10.85 5.84
C MET A 16 -21.24 9.38 6.18
N GLN A 17 -21.00 9.06 7.46
CA GLN A 17 -20.81 7.68 7.90
C GLN A 17 -22.06 6.81 7.66
N ARG A 18 -23.26 7.34 7.88
CA ARG A 18 -24.52 6.62 7.63
C ARG A 18 -24.70 6.33 6.14
N SER A 19 -24.42 7.29 5.26
CA SER A 19 -24.49 7.06 3.81
C SER A 19 -23.45 6.04 3.32
N ILE A 20 -22.25 6.01 3.91
CA ILE A 20 -21.26 4.95 3.62
C ILE A 20 -21.78 3.59 4.08
N LYS A 21 -22.40 3.49 5.27
CA LYS A 21 -23.01 2.25 5.79
C LYS A 21 -24.16 1.75 4.92
N ALA A 22 -24.99 2.67 4.42
CA ALA A 22 -26.10 2.38 3.53
C ALA A 22 -25.63 1.96 2.12
N GLY A 23 -24.36 2.15 1.79
CA GLY A 23 -23.80 1.83 0.47
C GLY A 23 -24.11 2.88 -0.60
N GLU A 24 -24.66 4.03 -0.20
CA GLU A 24 -24.93 5.17 -1.09
C GLU A 24 -23.63 5.83 -1.54
N VAL A 25 -22.59 5.78 -0.71
CA VAL A 25 -21.29 6.39 -1.02
C VAL A 25 -20.18 5.38 -0.82
N ARG A 26 -19.27 5.33 -1.80
CA ARG A 26 -18.12 4.43 -1.79
C ARG A 26 -16.87 5.14 -1.32
N VAL A 27 -16.19 4.53 -0.35
CA VAL A 27 -14.89 4.98 0.15
C VAL A 27 -13.78 4.56 -0.80
N ILE A 28 -12.93 5.50 -1.17
CA ILE A 28 -11.72 5.27 -1.95
C ILE A 28 -10.52 5.78 -1.15
N PHE A 29 -9.61 4.87 -0.85
CA PHE A 29 -8.35 5.21 -0.21
C PHE A 29 -7.30 5.63 -1.24
N SER A 30 -6.65 6.76 -1.02
CA SER A 30 -5.66 7.33 -1.93
C SER A 30 -4.40 6.47 -2.00
N SER A 31 -4.03 5.98 -3.19
CA SER A 31 -2.79 5.23 -3.37
C SER A 31 -1.52 6.02 -3.02
N TYR A 32 -1.60 7.35 -2.92
CA TYR A 32 -0.47 8.22 -2.60
C TYR A 32 -0.27 8.43 -1.10
N ALA A 33 -1.23 8.05 -0.26
CA ALA A 33 -1.18 8.25 1.19
C ALA A 33 -0.91 6.95 1.98
N ARG A 34 -0.14 6.02 1.40
CA ARG A 34 0.08 4.67 1.97
C ARG A 34 0.72 4.67 3.35
N SER A 35 1.70 5.55 3.59
CA SER A 35 2.36 5.68 4.90
C SER A 35 1.35 6.05 5.98
N ARG A 36 0.61 7.15 5.77
CA ARG A 36 -0.39 7.65 6.73
C ARG A 36 -1.48 6.61 7.02
N MET A 37 -1.93 5.88 6.00
CA MET A 37 -2.88 4.79 6.18
C MET A 37 -2.33 3.63 6.99
N ASN A 38 -1.08 3.26 6.76
CA ASN A 38 -0.45 2.22 7.55
C ASN A 38 -0.30 2.66 9.01
N ASP A 39 0.06 3.93 9.25
CA ASP A 39 0.16 4.49 10.60
C ASP A 39 -1.19 4.48 11.32
N ALA A 40 -2.25 4.95 10.65
CA ALA A 40 -3.62 4.89 11.16
C ALA A 40 -4.06 3.44 11.43
N ALA A 41 -3.77 2.50 10.53
CA ALA A 41 -4.10 1.09 10.72
C ALA A 41 -3.31 0.45 11.87
N CYS A 42 -2.05 0.86 12.09
CA CYS A 42 -1.21 0.40 13.20
C CYS A 42 -1.73 0.90 14.55
N TYR A 43 -2.27 2.12 14.61
CA TYR A 43 -2.93 2.63 15.81
C TYR A 43 -4.19 1.82 16.15
N LEU A 44 -4.94 1.41 15.13
CA LEU A 44 -6.21 0.69 15.29
C LEU A 44 -6.04 -0.82 15.52
N SER A 45 -4.94 -1.43 15.05
CA SER A 45 -4.69 -2.86 15.20
C SER A 45 -3.22 -3.15 15.42
N LYS A 46 -2.90 -3.77 16.56
CA LYS A 46 -1.53 -4.25 16.88
C LYS A 46 -0.95 -5.17 15.79
N ASN A 47 -1.82 -5.95 15.12
CA ASN A 47 -1.42 -6.86 14.06
C ASN A 47 -1.04 -6.13 12.76
N ALA A 48 -1.49 -4.89 12.55
CA ALA A 48 -1.18 -4.15 11.33
C ALA A 48 0.32 -3.83 11.21
N ARG A 49 1.00 -3.60 12.34
CA ARG A 49 2.45 -3.41 12.37
C ARG A 49 3.20 -4.63 11.85
N LEU A 50 2.72 -5.85 12.11
CA LEU A 50 3.35 -7.06 11.58
C LEU A 50 3.13 -7.23 10.07
N LEU A 51 2.03 -6.68 9.53
CA LEU A 51 1.74 -6.80 8.10
C LEU A 51 2.74 -6.05 7.21
N MET A 52 3.48 -5.07 7.75
CA MET A 52 4.55 -4.39 7.02
C MET A 52 5.68 -5.35 6.59
N PHE A 53 5.84 -6.48 7.29
CA PHE A 53 6.84 -7.50 6.96
C PHE A 53 6.36 -8.50 5.91
N LEU A 54 5.08 -8.47 5.53
CA LEU A 54 4.50 -9.44 4.60
C LEU A 54 5.18 -9.46 3.22
N PRO A 55 5.54 -8.31 2.60
CA PRO A 55 6.33 -8.29 1.36
C PRO A 55 7.64 -9.08 1.48
N TYR A 56 8.32 -8.94 2.62
CA TYR A 56 9.58 -9.63 2.90
C TYR A 56 9.35 -11.13 3.04
N LEU A 57 8.35 -11.55 3.82
CA LEU A 57 8.02 -12.96 4.02
C LEU A 57 7.61 -13.67 2.73
N CYS A 58 6.79 -13.03 1.89
CA CYS A 58 6.40 -13.58 0.58
C CYS A 58 7.63 -13.75 -0.32
N SER A 59 8.49 -12.74 -0.38
CA SER A 59 9.71 -12.80 -1.18
C SER A 59 10.66 -13.90 -0.70
N ILE A 60 10.84 -14.05 0.61
CA ILE A 60 11.68 -15.10 1.22
C ILE A 60 11.13 -16.48 0.90
N GLY A 61 9.81 -16.66 1.03
CA GLY A 61 9.15 -17.93 0.72
C GLY A 61 9.36 -18.33 -0.74
N PHE A 62 9.12 -17.40 -1.68
CA PHE A 62 9.29 -17.65 -3.11
C PHE A 62 10.76 -17.91 -3.48
N LEU A 63 11.70 -17.15 -2.93
CA LEU A 63 13.13 -17.37 -3.16
C LEU A 63 13.60 -18.70 -2.57
N SER A 64 13.13 -19.09 -1.38
CA SER A 64 13.47 -20.37 -0.77
C SER A 64 13.02 -21.55 -1.64
N VAL A 65 11.81 -21.47 -2.21
CA VAL A 65 11.31 -22.45 -3.18
C VAL A 65 12.21 -22.47 -4.43
N ALA A 66 12.57 -21.31 -4.97
CA ALA A 66 13.44 -21.22 -6.15
C ALA A 66 14.84 -21.80 -5.89
N ILE A 67 15.46 -21.49 -4.75
CA ILE A 67 16.76 -22.03 -4.34
C ILE A 67 16.71 -23.56 -4.23
N PHE A 68 15.64 -24.09 -3.63
CA PHE A 68 15.44 -25.53 -3.49
C PHE A 68 15.27 -26.22 -4.85
N VAL A 69 14.44 -25.67 -5.73
CA VAL A 69 14.16 -26.23 -7.07
C VAL A 69 15.39 -26.16 -7.97
N LEU A 70 16.13 -25.04 -7.93
CA LEU A 70 17.27 -24.77 -8.82
C LEU A 70 18.63 -25.16 -8.21
N LYS A 71 18.64 -25.70 -6.98
CA LYS A 71 19.85 -26.07 -6.22
C LYS A 71 20.89 -24.94 -6.14
N LEU A 72 20.42 -23.72 -5.90
CA LEU A 72 21.28 -22.53 -5.87
C LEU A 72 21.98 -22.37 -4.52
N SER A 73 23.08 -21.61 -4.51
CA SER A 73 23.83 -21.31 -3.28
C SER A 73 23.04 -20.38 -2.34
N TRP A 74 23.29 -20.47 -1.04
CA TRP A 74 22.72 -19.56 -0.04
C TRP A 74 23.20 -18.12 -0.20
N VAL A 75 24.32 -17.89 -0.91
CA VAL A 75 24.85 -16.55 -1.24
C VAL A 75 23.83 -15.68 -2.00
N TYR A 76 22.87 -16.31 -2.69
CA TYR A 76 21.80 -15.62 -3.41
C TYR A 76 20.79 -14.92 -2.47
N ILE A 77 20.70 -15.35 -1.20
CA ILE A 77 19.83 -14.73 -0.18
C ILE A 77 20.39 -13.39 0.32
N SER A 78 21.72 -13.21 0.30
CA SER A 78 22.37 -11.99 0.78
C SER A 78 22.15 -10.80 -0.17
N PHE A 79 22.17 -11.04 -1.48
CA PHE A 79 21.91 -10.01 -2.49
C PHE A 79 20.41 -9.72 -2.66
N PHE A 80 19.57 -10.71 -2.37
CA PHE A 80 18.12 -10.56 -2.23
C PHE A 80 17.72 -9.54 -1.16
N LEU A 81 18.35 -9.58 0.01
CA LEU A 81 18.12 -8.61 1.09
C LEU A 81 18.42 -7.17 0.62
N LEU A 82 19.39 -6.99 -0.28
CA LEU A 82 19.70 -5.69 -0.88
C LEU A 82 18.59 -5.22 -1.84
N SER A 83 18.04 -6.13 -2.64
CA SER A 83 17.04 -5.81 -3.68
C SER A 83 15.65 -5.44 -3.13
N ILE A 84 15.27 -5.97 -1.98
CA ILE A 84 13.97 -5.70 -1.34
C ILE A 84 13.91 -4.32 -0.69
N ILE A 85 15.03 -3.84 -0.13
CA ILE A 85 15.07 -2.53 0.57
C ILE A 85 14.67 -1.41 -0.39
N VAL A 86 15.05 -1.51 -1.66
CA VAL A 86 14.77 -0.48 -2.66
C VAL A 86 13.28 -0.42 -3.02
N THR A 87 12.63 -1.56 -3.21
CA THR A 87 11.25 -1.62 -3.73
C THR A 87 10.18 -1.32 -2.69
N VAL A 88 10.44 -1.62 -1.41
CA VAL A 88 9.47 -1.40 -0.34
C VAL A 88 9.50 0.05 0.17
N PHE A 89 10.65 0.73 0.13
CA PHE A 89 10.79 2.09 0.63
C PHE A 89 10.70 3.19 -0.42
N TYR A 90 10.98 2.92 -1.71
CA TYR A 90 10.81 3.95 -2.73
C TYR A 90 9.37 4.04 -3.22
N HIS A 91 8.81 5.23 -3.01
CA HIS A 91 7.45 5.70 -3.26
C HIS A 91 6.94 5.51 -4.71
N GLU A 92 7.82 5.08 -5.62
CA GLU A 92 7.54 4.88 -7.02
C GLU A 92 8.01 3.48 -7.44
N GLY A 93 7.04 2.58 -7.65
CA GLY A 93 7.29 1.24 -8.16
C GLY A 93 8.10 1.19 -9.46
N LEU A 94 8.18 2.30 -10.21
CA LEU A 94 9.00 2.43 -11.43
C LEU A 94 10.49 2.67 -11.13
N ILE A 95 10.83 3.50 -10.13
CA ILE A 95 12.22 3.76 -9.75
C ILE A 95 12.83 2.50 -9.14
N SER A 96 12.08 1.80 -8.29
CA SER A 96 12.54 0.52 -7.74
C SER A 96 12.70 -0.55 -8.81
N LEU A 97 11.79 -0.60 -9.80
CA LEU A 97 11.96 -1.47 -10.97
C LEU A 97 13.24 -1.11 -11.74
N SER A 98 13.55 0.18 -11.91
CA SER A 98 14.75 0.64 -12.62
C SER A 98 16.05 0.27 -11.90
N VAL A 99 16.08 0.37 -10.56
CA VAL A 99 17.24 -0.02 -9.75
C VAL A 99 17.42 -1.54 -9.77
N VAL A 100 16.32 -2.31 -9.70
CA VAL A 100 16.35 -3.76 -9.90
C VAL A 100 16.86 -4.11 -11.29
N LEU A 101 16.46 -3.36 -12.32
CA LEU A 101 16.90 -3.56 -13.71
C LEU A 101 18.40 -3.31 -13.83
N VAL A 102 18.91 -2.20 -13.29
CA VAL A 102 20.33 -1.86 -13.28
C VAL A 102 21.15 -2.90 -12.51
N LEU A 103 20.69 -3.32 -11.33
CA LEU A 103 21.35 -4.38 -10.55
C LEU A 103 21.32 -5.72 -11.31
N SER A 104 20.21 -6.06 -11.97
CA SER A 104 20.08 -7.27 -12.80
C SER A 104 21.02 -7.22 -14.02
N SER A 105 21.18 -6.05 -14.63
CA SER A 105 22.12 -5.81 -15.74
C SER A 105 23.57 -5.94 -15.29
N ILE A 106 23.92 -5.54 -14.07
CA ILE A 106 25.26 -5.74 -13.49
C ILE A 106 25.49 -7.24 -13.21
N CYS A 107 24.48 -7.98 -12.74
CA CYS A 107 24.57 -9.42 -12.49
C CYS A 107 24.68 -10.27 -13.76
N LEU A 108 24.16 -9.81 -14.91
CA LEU A 108 24.32 -10.45 -16.22
C LEU A 108 25.78 -10.65 -16.62
N PHE A 109 26.69 -9.78 -16.17
CA PHE A 109 28.12 -9.87 -16.48
C PHE A 109 28.88 -10.89 -15.60
N VAL A 110 28.26 -11.40 -14.53
CA VAL A 110 28.98 -12.17 -13.49
C VAL A 110 28.52 -13.62 -13.39
N SER A 111 27.22 -13.96 -13.54
CA SER A 111 26.72 -15.37 -13.64
C SER A 111 25.24 -15.38 -14.09
N ALA A 112 24.98 -15.42 -15.40
CA ALA A 112 23.88 -14.66 -16.01
C ALA A 112 22.40 -15.10 -15.80
N PRO A 113 21.96 -16.37 -15.95
CA PRO A 113 20.51 -16.65 -16.08
C PRO A 113 19.80 -16.87 -14.75
N ASN A 114 20.40 -17.69 -13.87
CA ASN A 114 19.77 -18.08 -12.61
C ASN A 114 19.66 -16.91 -11.63
N TRP A 115 20.58 -15.94 -11.72
CA TRP A 115 20.56 -14.71 -10.93
C TRP A 115 19.40 -13.79 -11.29
N MET A 116 19.19 -13.54 -12.59
CA MET A 116 18.06 -12.73 -13.05
C MET A 116 16.73 -13.36 -12.65
N LEU A 117 16.62 -14.68 -12.79
CA LEU A 117 15.42 -15.43 -12.40
C LEU A 117 15.14 -15.29 -10.88
N CYS A 118 16.16 -15.40 -10.03
CA CYS A 118 16.01 -15.22 -8.59
C CYS A 118 15.60 -13.81 -8.19
N MET A 119 16.20 -12.77 -8.79
CA MET A 119 15.81 -11.38 -8.54
C MET A 119 14.37 -11.12 -8.98
N PHE A 120 13.98 -11.63 -10.16
CA PHE A 120 12.62 -11.50 -10.66
C PHE A 120 11.59 -12.20 -9.77
N ILE A 121 11.84 -13.45 -9.38
CA ILE A 121 10.97 -14.21 -8.46
C ILE A 121 10.81 -13.48 -7.12
N SER A 122 11.89 -12.89 -6.62
CA SER A 122 11.89 -12.15 -5.36
C SER A 122 11.05 -10.89 -5.44
N VAL A 123 11.18 -10.13 -6.53
CA VAL A 123 10.36 -8.94 -6.78
C VAL A 123 8.89 -9.30 -6.94
N LEU A 124 8.57 -10.38 -7.66
CA LEU A 124 7.20 -10.89 -7.75
C LEU A 124 6.62 -11.22 -6.38
N GLY A 125 7.38 -11.93 -5.54
CA GLY A 125 6.99 -12.21 -4.15
C GLY A 125 6.73 -10.93 -3.35
N ALA A 126 7.58 -9.91 -3.50
CA ALA A 126 7.44 -8.63 -2.84
C ALA A 126 6.16 -7.90 -3.29
N MET A 127 5.92 -7.86 -4.61
CA MET A 127 4.73 -7.24 -5.19
C MET A 127 3.43 -7.91 -4.71
N ILE A 128 3.41 -9.24 -4.65
CA ILE A 128 2.29 -10.00 -4.10
C ILE A 128 2.08 -9.63 -2.63
N GLY A 129 3.14 -9.64 -1.83
CA GLY A 129 3.05 -9.30 -0.41
C GLY A 129 2.61 -7.84 -0.18
N VAL A 130 3.04 -6.89 -1.01
CA VAL A 130 2.56 -5.49 -0.98
C VAL A 130 1.07 -5.42 -1.29
N ASN A 131 0.58 -6.13 -2.30
CA ASN A 131 -0.85 -6.15 -2.64
C ASN A 131 -1.70 -6.74 -1.50
N VAL A 132 -1.24 -7.84 -0.89
CA VAL A 132 -1.94 -8.46 0.24
C VAL A 132 -1.90 -7.54 1.47
N TRP A 133 -0.74 -6.97 1.80
CA TRP A 133 -0.59 -6.00 2.88
C TRP A 133 -1.55 -4.82 2.69
N TRP A 134 -1.55 -4.22 1.50
CA TRP A 134 -2.39 -3.08 1.18
C TRP A 134 -3.88 -3.40 1.21
N SER A 135 -4.27 -4.59 0.77
CA SER A 135 -5.65 -5.07 0.90
C SER A 135 -6.09 -5.16 2.37
N LYS A 136 -5.21 -5.68 3.25
CA LYS A 136 -5.49 -5.78 4.69
C LYS A 136 -5.57 -4.42 5.37
N VAL A 137 -4.64 -3.49 5.08
CA VAL A 137 -4.67 -2.11 5.60
C VAL A 137 -5.99 -1.43 5.23
N ARG A 138 -6.39 -1.49 3.94
CA ARG A 138 -7.67 -0.92 3.48
C ARG A 138 -8.87 -1.55 4.18
N LYS A 139 -8.86 -2.87 4.42
CA LYS A 139 -9.94 -3.55 5.13
C LYS A 139 -10.07 -3.07 6.57
N ILE A 140 -8.94 -2.91 7.28
CA ILE A 140 -8.92 -2.39 8.65
C ILE A 140 -9.50 -0.98 8.67
N LEU A 141 -8.96 -0.08 7.86
CA LEU A 141 -9.41 1.32 7.80
C LEU A 141 -10.87 1.45 7.39
N TYR A 142 -11.32 0.70 6.37
CA TYR A 142 -12.71 0.71 5.96
C TYR A 142 -13.64 0.30 7.10
N SER A 143 -13.31 -0.78 7.80
CA SER A 143 -14.10 -1.21 8.96
C SER A 143 -14.13 -0.14 10.05
N SER A 144 -12.99 0.47 10.36
CA SER A 144 -12.90 1.50 11.41
C SER A 144 -13.66 2.78 11.04
N VAL A 145 -13.61 3.22 9.78
CA VAL A 145 -14.39 4.37 9.27
C VAL A 145 -15.89 4.15 9.42
N LEU A 146 -16.36 2.90 9.27
CA LEU A 146 -17.76 2.57 9.53
C LEU A 146 -18.13 2.69 11.01
N PHE A 147 -17.20 2.55 11.95
CA PHE A 147 -17.54 2.58 13.39
C PHE A 147 -17.19 3.90 14.07
N ASP A 148 -16.23 4.66 13.55
CA ASP A 148 -15.71 5.88 14.17
C ASP A 148 -15.81 7.08 13.21
N ALA A 149 -16.67 8.04 13.55
CA ALA A 149 -16.89 9.25 12.77
C ALA A 149 -15.72 10.25 12.90
N ASN A 150 -14.98 10.22 14.01
CA ASN A 150 -13.81 11.09 14.19
C ASN A 150 -12.65 10.61 13.31
N LEU A 151 -12.46 9.29 13.23
CA LEU A 151 -11.48 8.71 12.30
C LEU A 151 -11.85 9.00 10.84
N LEU A 152 -13.14 8.92 10.49
CA LEU A 152 -13.62 9.29 9.15
C LEU A 152 -13.26 10.75 8.84
N GLN A 153 -13.53 11.67 9.77
CA GLN A 153 -13.18 13.08 9.63
C GLN A 153 -11.67 13.25 9.41
N GLU A 154 -10.84 12.67 10.27
CA GLU A 154 -9.38 12.78 10.19
C GLU A 154 -8.84 12.28 8.84
N LEU A 155 -9.30 11.11 8.38
CA LEU A 155 -8.86 10.51 7.11
C LEU A 155 -9.36 11.29 5.88
N PHE A 156 -10.57 11.86 5.95
CA PHE A 156 -11.12 12.70 4.89
C PHE A 156 -10.40 14.05 4.81
N GLU A 157 -10.21 14.72 5.94
CA GLU A 157 -9.55 16.03 6.03
C GLU A 157 -8.08 15.97 5.63
N SER A 158 -7.39 14.86 5.94
CA SER A 158 -5.99 14.64 5.60
C SER A 158 -5.74 14.22 4.14
N GLY A 159 -6.80 14.10 3.33
CA GLY A 159 -6.72 13.68 1.91
C GLY A 159 -6.35 12.21 1.71
N VAL A 160 -6.43 11.40 2.78
CA VAL A 160 -6.15 9.96 2.76
C VAL A 160 -7.32 9.20 2.15
N LEU A 161 -8.53 9.70 2.37
CA LEU A 161 -9.80 9.13 1.93
C LEU A 161 -10.51 10.11 0.98
N ALA A 162 -11.01 9.57 -0.12
CA ALA A 162 -11.94 10.22 -1.03
C ALA A 162 -13.25 9.44 -1.09
N LEU A 163 -14.32 10.10 -1.50
CA LEU A 163 -15.64 9.50 -1.61
C LEU A 163 -16.13 9.55 -3.05
N LYS A 164 -16.85 8.51 -3.48
CA LYS A 164 -17.59 8.50 -4.74
C LYS A 164 -19.07 8.34 -4.50
N ASP A 165 -19.85 9.16 -5.18
CA ASP A 165 -21.29 9.04 -5.23
C ASP A 165 -21.72 7.77 -6.03
N PRO A 166 -23.03 7.42 -6.03
CA PRO A 166 -23.53 6.30 -6.82
C PRO A 166 -23.28 6.42 -8.33
N GLN A 167 -23.12 7.64 -8.82
CA GLN A 167 -22.93 7.99 -10.23
C GLN A 167 -21.45 7.89 -10.65
N GLY A 168 -20.54 7.72 -9.69
CA GLY A 168 -19.10 7.61 -9.90
C GLY A 168 -18.34 8.94 -9.83
N ASN A 169 -19.01 10.04 -9.51
CA ASN A 169 -18.38 11.34 -9.31
C ASN A 169 -17.67 11.38 -7.96
N PHE A 170 -16.53 12.06 -7.92
CA PHE A 170 -15.81 12.28 -6.68
C PHE A 170 -16.50 13.36 -5.86
N ILE A 171 -16.86 13.02 -4.63
CA ILE A 171 -17.24 14.02 -3.63
C ILE A 171 -15.93 14.57 -3.08
N MET A 172 -15.47 15.66 -3.69
CA MET A 172 -14.24 16.32 -3.29
C MET A 172 -14.54 17.38 -2.24
N ARG A 173 -13.62 17.51 -1.29
CA ARG A 173 -13.56 18.68 -0.41
C ARG A 173 -13.34 19.93 -1.27
N HIS A 174 -14.03 21.02 -0.96
CA HIS A 174 -13.61 22.32 -1.46
C HIS A 174 -12.28 22.68 -0.77
N ILE A 175 -11.17 22.48 -1.47
CA ILE A 175 -9.89 23.04 -1.04
C ILE A 175 -9.91 24.48 -1.53
N GLU A 176 -10.27 25.43 -0.66
CA GLU A 176 -9.88 26.81 -0.94
C GLU A 176 -8.36 26.81 -1.08
N SER A 177 -7.88 27.11 -2.28
CA SER A 177 -6.46 27.28 -2.53
C SER A 177 -6.00 28.42 -1.64
N VAL A 178 -5.30 28.11 -0.56
CA VAL A 178 -4.51 29.10 0.18
C VAL A 178 -3.52 29.67 -0.83
N ARG A 179 -3.75 30.92 -1.24
CA ARG A 179 -2.86 31.72 -2.08
C ARG A 179 -1.55 32.01 -1.34
#